data_AF-A0AAN8QDN3-F1
#
_entry.id   AF-A0AAN8QDN3-F1
#
_cell.length_a   1.000
_cell.length_b   1.000
_cell.length_c   1.000
_cell.angle_alpha   90.00
_cell.angle_beta   90.00
_cell.angle_gamma   90.00
#
_symmetry.space_group_name_H-M   'P 1'
#
loop_
_entity.id
_entity.type
_entity.pdbx_description
1 polymer ?
#
loop_
_entity_poly.entity_id
_entity_poly.type
_entity_poly.pdbx_seq_one_letter_code
_entity_poly.pdbx_strand_id
1 'polypeptide(L)'
;MGRMQGGHYDIWRRYCEKLKEDFKGNVVTLVWALFADGIITDEDKAQTEKRKTSEGNLEATSYLIDILFERGNDVLPQIIQVLKRCGHNHWAAILDRDVKALLND
;
A
#
# COMPACT_ATOMS: atom_id res chain seq x y z
N MET A 1 8.28 -12.40 -10.19
CA MET A 1 7.58 -11.15 -9.83
C MET A 1 8.57 -10.02 -10.04
N GLY A 2 8.26 -9.08 -10.93
CA GLY A 2 9.12 -7.94 -11.22
C GLY A 2 8.74 -6.75 -10.33
N ARG A 3 9.72 -6.00 -9.83
CA ARG A 3 9.47 -4.76 -9.08
C ARG A 3 8.61 -3.79 -9.88
N MET A 4 7.84 -2.96 -9.18
CA MET A 4 7.06 -1.89 -9.80
C MET A 4 7.99 -0.97 -10.62
N GLN A 5 7.61 -0.61 -11.85
CA GLN A 5 8.47 0.16 -12.77
C GLN A 5 7.70 1.29 -13.46
N GLY A 6 8.45 2.34 -13.82
CA GLY A 6 7.93 3.49 -14.58
C GLY A 6 6.92 4.32 -13.79
N GLY A 7 5.91 4.87 -14.48
CA GLY A 7 4.94 5.77 -13.85
C GLY A 7 4.13 5.15 -12.70
N HIS A 8 4.00 3.82 -12.66
CA HIS A 8 3.34 3.11 -11.56
C HIS A 8 4.09 3.31 -10.23
N TYR A 9 5.43 3.37 -10.28
CA TYR A 9 6.27 3.65 -9.12
C TYR A 9 6.06 5.08 -8.60
N ASP A 10 6.04 6.08 -9.49
CA ASP A 10 5.81 7.48 -9.11
C ASP A 10 4.44 7.69 -8.46
N ILE A 11 3.40 7.05 -9.01
CA ILE A 11 2.05 7.11 -8.47
C ILE A 11 1.98 6.40 -7.12
N TRP A 12 2.54 5.21 -7.02
CA TRP A 12 2.60 4.47 -5.77
C TRP A 12 3.34 5.25 -4.69
N ARG A 13 4.51 5.80 -5.01
CA ARG A 13 5.29 6.64 -4.09
C ARG A 13 4.50 7.86 -3.60
N ARG A 14 3.87 8.63 -4.51
CA ARG A 14 3.04 9.79 -4.13
C ARG A 14 1.85 9.40 -3.25
N TYR A 15 1.19 8.31 -3.60
CA TYR A 15 0.09 7.77 -2.82
C TYR A 15 0.55 7.37 -1.41
N CYS A 16 1.73 6.79 -1.30
CA CYS A 16 2.35 6.38 -0.06
C CYS A 16 2.74 7.55 0.86
N GLU A 17 3.25 8.66 0.31
CA GLU A 17 3.51 9.87 1.09
C GLU A 17 2.21 10.44 1.66
N LYS A 18 1.14 10.47 0.86
CA LYS A 18 -0.17 10.93 1.33
C LYS A 18 -0.79 9.99 2.37
N LEU A 19 -0.64 8.67 2.19
CA LEU A 19 -1.06 7.68 3.20
C LEU A 19 -0.33 7.91 4.51
N LYS A 20 0.99 8.17 4.50
CA LYS A 20 1.77 8.45 5.72
C LYS A 20 1.23 9.67 6.49
N GLU A 21 0.73 10.69 5.79
CA GLU A 21 0.14 11.88 6.40
C GLU A 21 -1.24 11.61 7.01
N ASP A 22 -2.08 10.83 6.33
CA ASP A 22 -3.47 10.56 6.71
C ASP A 22 -3.62 9.42 7.73
N PHE A 23 -2.80 8.37 7.63
CA PHE A 23 -2.85 7.16 8.45
C PHE A 23 -2.05 7.23 9.75
N LYS A 24 -1.93 8.40 10.38
CA LYS A 24 -1.19 8.58 11.65
C LYS A 24 -1.54 7.60 12.79
N GLY A 25 -2.63 6.82 12.69
CA GLY A 25 -2.98 5.75 13.64
C GLY A 25 -3.31 4.36 13.09
N ASN A 26 -3.62 4.17 11.79
CA ASN A 26 -4.48 3.05 11.36
C ASN A 26 -3.85 2.08 10.33
N VAL A 27 -2.52 2.06 10.19
CA VAL A 27 -1.82 1.19 9.21
C VAL A 27 -2.08 -0.30 9.47
N VAL A 28 -2.39 -0.69 10.71
CA VAL A 28 -2.68 -2.08 11.10
C VAL A 28 -3.88 -2.63 10.35
N THR A 29 -4.96 -1.86 10.23
CA THR A 29 -6.17 -2.32 9.54
C THR A 29 -5.89 -2.60 8.06
N LEU A 30 -5.04 -1.77 7.44
CA LEU A 30 -4.60 -1.97 6.06
C LEU A 30 -3.72 -3.22 5.93
N VAL A 31 -2.74 -3.40 6.83
CA VAL A 31 -1.86 -4.58 6.86
C VAL A 31 -2.66 -5.87 6.99
N TRP A 32 -3.62 -5.90 7.90
CA TRP A 32 -4.47 -7.07 8.11
C TRP A 32 -5.30 -7.42 6.88
N ALA A 33 -5.83 -6.40 6.19
CA ALA A 33 -6.59 -6.62 4.98
C ALA A 33 -5.71 -7.07 3.80
N LEU A 34 -4.49 -6.52 3.66
CA LEU A 34 -3.52 -6.98 2.67
C LEU A 34 -3.09 -8.44 2.90
N PHE A 35 -2.96 -8.84 4.17
CA PHE A 35 -2.69 -10.24 4.54
C PHE A 35 -3.88 -11.14 4.23
N ALA A 36 -5.11 -10.70 4.56
CA ALA A 36 -6.32 -11.46 4.30
C ALA A 36 -6.56 -11.70 2.79
N ASP A 37 -6.19 -10.75 1.94
CA ASP A 37 -6.24 -10.88 0.47
C ASP A 37 -4.99 -11.61 -0.09
N GLY A 38 -4.05 -12.04 0.75
CA GLY A 38 -2.87 -12.82 0.34
C GLY A 38 -1.81 -12.01 -0.42
N ILE A 39 -1.89 -10.68 -0.38
CA ILE A 39 -0.96 -9.77 -1.07
C ILE A 39 0.39 -9.74 -0.34
N ILE A 40 0.35 -9.81 0.99
CA ILE A 40 1.52 -9.89 1.86
C ILE A 40 1.50 -11.19 2.67
N THR A 41 2.67 -11.64 3.12
CA THR A 41 2.80 -12.85 3.94
C THR A 41 2.61 -12.56 5.43
N ASP A 42 2.48 -13.62 6.25
CA ASP A 42 2.43 -13.49 7.71
C ASP A 42 3.72 -12.86 8.27
N GLU A 43 4.87 -13.18 7.65
CA GLU A 43 6.15 -12.57 8.00
C GLU A 43 6.16 -11.06 7.72
N ASP A 44 5.71 -10.65 6.53
CA ASP A 44 5.58 -9.23 6.15
C ASP A 44 4.70 -8.46 7.14
N LYS A 45 3.56 -9.06 7.52
CA LYS A 45 2.65 -8.52 8.53
C LYS A 45 3.34 -8.37 9.88
N ALA A 46 3.98 -9.43 10.39
CA ALA A 46 4.63 -9.43 11.69
C ALA A 46 5.78 -8.40 11.77
N GLN A 47 6.54 -8.24 10.68
CA GLN A 47 7.60 -7.23 10.57
C GLN A 47 7.03 -5.81 10.56
N THR A 48 5.93 -5.59 9.83
CA THR A 48 5.24 -4.29 9.81
C THR A 48 4.69 -3.93 11.19
N GLU A 49 4.08 -4.88 11.90
CA GLU A 49 3.55 -4.68 13.25
C GLU A 49 4.67 -4.44 14.28
N LYS A 50 5.81 -5.14 14.17
CA LYS A 50 6.98 -4.88 15.03
C LYS A 50 7.54 -3.47 14.86
N ARG A 51 7.66 -2.99 13.61
CA ARG A 51 8.18 -1.65 13.30
C ARG A 51 7.28 -0.53 13.80
N LYS A 52 5.97 -0.77 13.88
CA LYS A 52 5.00 0.18 14.44
C LYS A 52 5.32 0.55 15.89
N THR A 53 5.72 -0.44 16.69
CA THR A 53 5.99 -0.28 18.13
C THR A 53 7.32 0.40 18.46
N SER A 54 8.33 0.31 17.59
CA SER A 54 9.68 0.82 17.88
C SER A 54 9.93 2.25 17.42
N GLU A 55 9.53 2.60 16.19
CA GLU A 55 9.93 3.88 15.54
C GLU A 55 8.73 4.73 15.06
N GLY A 56 7.51 4.29 15.36
CA GLY A 56 6.27 4.99 15.03
C GLY A 56 5.67 4.55 13.69
N ASN A 57 4.40 4.92 13.47
CA ASN A 57 3.61 4.48 12.32
C ASN A 57 4.26 4.76 10.95
N LEU A 58 5.16 5.76 10.86
CA LEU A 58 5.83 6.12 9.62
C LEU A 58 6.75 5.02 9.09
N GLU A 59 7.48 4.33 9.96
CA GLU A 59 8.39 3.26 9.53
C GLU A 59 7.68 1.98 9.17
N ALA A 60 6.66 1.59 9.94
CA ALA A 60 5.78 0.49 9.57
C ALA A 60 5.16 0.74 8.19
N THR A 61 4.69 1.97 7.95
CA THR A 61 4.13 2.35 6.65
C THR A 61 5.20 2.27 5.57
N SER A 62 6.40 2.85 5.76
CA SER A 62 7.51 2.75 4.80
C SER A 62 7.86 1.31 4.45
N TYR A 63 7.96 0.42 5.44
CA TYR A 63 8.28 -0.98 5.22
C TYR A 63 7.19 -1.72 4.40
N LEU A 64 5.92 -1.48 4.71
CA LEU A 64 4.80 -2.03 3.94
C LEU A 64 4.84 -1.59 2.47
N ILE A 65 5.26 -0.35 2.23
CA ILE A 65 5.37 0.24 0.89
C ILE A 65 6.45 -0.47 0.08
N ASP A 66 7.61 -0.71 0.68
CA ASP A 66 8.70 -1.46 0.04
C ASP A 66 8.26 -2.88 -0.33
N ILE A 67 7.54 -3.58 0.55
CA ILE A 67 7.00 -4.91 0.24
C ILE A 67 6.08 -4.85 -0.97
N LEU A 68 5.11 -3.93 -0.97
CA LEU A 68 4.15 -3.80 -2.06
C LEU A 68 4.83 -3.39 -3.38
N PHE A 69 5.91 -2.63 -3.30
CA PHE A 69 6.75 -2.30 -4.45
C PHE A 69 7.45 -3.53 -5.04
N GLU A 70 7.98 -4.43 -4.20
CA GLU A 70 8.63 -5.66 -4.66
C GLU A 70 7.66 -6.66 -5.29
N ARG A 71 6.37 -6.58 -4.95
CA ARG A 71 5.32 -7.43 -5.53
C ARG A 71 4.96 -7.04 -6.98
N GLY A 72 5.20 -5.78 -7.38
CA GLY A 72 5.06 -5.34 -8.76
C GLY A 72 3.75 -4.64 -9.13
N ASN A 73 3.57 -4.33 -10.42
CA ASN A 73 2.39 -3.60 -10.90
C ASN A 73 1.07 -4.38 -10.71
N ASP A 74 1.12 -5.72 -10.74
CA ASP A 74 -0.05 -6.61 -10.67
C ASP A 74 -0.81 -6.56 -9.33
N VAL A 75 -0.18 -6.05 -8.26
CA VAL A 75 -0.85 -5.91 -6.96
C VAL A 75 -1.62 -4.60 -6.79
N LEU A 76 -1.40 -3.60 -7.65
CA LEU A 76 -2.10 -2.30 -7.56
C LEU A 76 -3.63 -2.41 -7.60
N PRO A 77 -4.24 -3.18 -8.52
CA PRO A 77 -5.69 -3.36 -8.54
C PRO A 77 -6.22 -4.01 -7.26
N GLN A 78 -5.45 -4.95 -6.70
CA GLN A 78 -5.81 -5.67 -5.47
C GLN A 78 -5.75 -4.72 -4.26
N ILE A 79 -4.70 -3.89 -4.17
CA ILE A 79 -4.58 -2.85 -3.15
C ILE A 79 -5.77 -1.87 -3.22
N ILE A 80 -6.18 -1.44 -4.42
CA ILE A 80 -7.35 -0.56 -4.61
C ILE A 80 -8.62 -1.21 -4.05
N GLN A 81 -8.83 -2.51 -4.28
CA GLN A 81 -9.97 -3.22 -3.73
C GLN A 81 -9.91 -3.32 -2.20
N VAL A 82 -8.74 -3.65 -1.64
CA VAL A 82 -8.53 -3.70 -0.19
C VAL A 82 -8.86 -2.36 0.47
N LEU A 83 -8.41 -1.26 -0.13
CA LEU A 83 -8.70 0.09 0.37
C LEU A 83 -10.20 0.40 0.39
N LYS A 84 -10.94 0.01 -0.66
CA LYS A 84 -12.40 0.16 -0.69
C LYS A 84 -13.07 -0.64 0.42
N ARG A 85 -12.64 -1.89 0.65
CA ARG A 85 -13.17 -2.75 1.73
C ARG A 85 -12.90 -2.19 3.11
N CYS A 86 -11.72 -1.60 3.31
CA CYS A 86 -11.36 -0.94 4.57
C CYS A 86 -12.03 0.45 4.76
N GLY A 87 -12.89 0.89 3.84
CA GLY A 87 -13.58 2.18 3.93
C GLY A 87 -12.74 3.38 3.47
N HIS A 88 -11.51 3.15 2.99
CA HIS A 88 -10.63 4.17 2.44
C HIS A 88 -10.98 4.46 0.97
N ASN A 89 -12.26 4.73 0.70
CA ASN A 89 -12.80 4.94 -0.65
C ASN A 89 -12.17 6.14 -1.36
N HIS A 90 -11.88 7.22 -0.62
CA HIS A 90 -11.19 8.40 -1.16
C HIS A 90 -9.81 8.03 -1.71
N TRP A 91 -9.03 7.30 -0.92
CA TRP A 91 -7.70 6.85 -1.28
C TRP A 91 -7.71 5.84 -2.44
N ALA A 92 -8.64 4.89 -2.40
CA ALA A 92 -8.84 3.96 -3.50
C ALA A 92 -9.20 4.67 -4.82
N ALA A 93 -10.00 5.75 -4.75
CA ALA A 93 -10.36 6.53 -5.94
C ALA A 93 -9.19 7.33 -6.51
N ILE A 94 -8.33 7.90 -5.65
CA ILE A 94 -7.10 8.59 -6.08
C ILE A 94 -6.19 7.60 -6.81
N LEU A 95 -5.89 6.47 -6.15
CA LEU A 95 -5.00 5.46 -6.71
C LEU A 95 -5.57 4.83 -7.99
N ASP A 96 -6.87 4.53 -8.05
CA ASP A 96 -7.55 4.01 -9.25
C ASP A 96 -7.49 4.99 -10.42
N ARG A 97 -7.72 6.29 -10.17
CA ARG A 97 -7.63 7.33 -11.19
C ARG A 97 -6.22 7.44 -11.74
N ASP A 98 -5.22 7.49 -10.87
CA ASP A 98 -3.82 7.66 -11.25
C ASP A 98 -3.31 6.43 -12.01
N VAL A 99 -3.63 5.22 -11.56
CA VAL A 99 -3.29 3.97 -12.28
C VAL A 99 -3.98 3.91 -13.65
N LYS A 100 -5.26 4.31 -13.75
CA LYS A 100 -5.95 4.37 -15.05
C LYS A 100 -5.36 5.41 -15.98
N ALA A 101 -4.86 6.54 -15.47
CA ALA A 101 -4.20 7.54 -16.28
C ALA A 101 -2.94 6.97 -16.93
N LEU A 102 -2.17 6.12 -16.23
CA LEU A 102 -0.99 5.43 -16.79
C LEU A 102 -1.32 4.36 -17.82
N LEU A 103 -2.48 3.72 -17.72
CA LEU A 103 -2.89 2.66 -18.65
C LEU A 103 -3.51 3.22 -19.94
N ASN A 104 -3.92 4.49 -19.95
CA ASN A 104 -4.50 5.17 -21.11
C ASN A 104 -3.50 6.09 -21.84
N ASP A 105 -2.24 6.16 -21.38
CA ASP A 105 -1.13 6.91 -21.99
C ASP A 105 -0.21 5.94 -22.74
#